data_AF-W1XRF3-F1
#
_entry.id   AF-W1XRF3-F1
#
_cell.length_a   1.000
_cell.length_b   1.000
_cell.length_c   1.000
_cell.angle_alpha   90.00
_cell.angle_beta   90.00
_cell.angle_gamma   90.00
#
_symmetry.space_group_name_H-M   'P 1'
#
loop_
_entity.id
_entity.type
_entity.pdbx_description
1 polymer ?
#
loop_
_entity_poly.entity_id
_entity_poly.type
_entity_poly.pdbx_seq_one_letter_code
_entity_poly.pdbx_strand_id
1 'polypeptide(L)' 'IVNATDLRAGAALVCAALTAEGRTEVGRLHHIDRGYDDFVGKLQRLGADIVRVDE' A
#
# COMPACT_ATOMS: atom_id res chain seq x y z
N ILE A 1 0.39 -4.11 11.87
CA ILE A 1 1.15 -3.10 11.10
C ILE A 1 2.42 -3.74 10.52
N VAL A 2 2.71 -3.50 9.25
CA VAL A 2 3.97 -3.86 8.57
C VAL A 2 4.56 -2.60 7.95
N ASN A 3 5.87 -2.55 7.73
CA ASN A 3 6.52 -1.33 7.26
C ASN A 3 7.32 -1.57 5.98
N ALA A 4 7.12 -0.72 4.97
CA ALA A 4 7.94 -0.74 3.77
C ALA A 4 9.42 -0.48 4.11
N THR A 5 10.33 -1.20 3.44
CA THR A 5 11.80 -1.03 3.54
C THR A 5 12.38 -0.32 2.33
N ASP A 6 11.69 -0.39 1.20
CA ASP A 6 12.06 0.19 -0.08
C ASP A 6 10.83 0.26 -0.99
N LEU A 7 11.01 0.85 -2.17
CA LEU A 7 9.95 1.08 -3.15
C LEU A 7 9.22 -0.21 -3.55
N ARG A 8 9.98 -1.26 -3.90
CA ARG A 8 9.40 -2.50 -4.43
C ARG A 8 8.82 -3.35 -3.31
N ALA A 9 9.50 -3.43 -2.17
CA ALA A 9 8.96 -4.11 -0.99
C ALA A 9 7.66 -3.47 -0.50
N GLY A 10 7.55 -2.13 -0.52
CA GLY A 10 6.32 -1.43 -0.17
C GLY A 10 5.14 -1.82 -1.06
N ALA A 11 5.33 -1.80 -2.38
CA ALA A 11 4.29 -2.23 -3.32
C ALA A 11 3.94 -3.72 -3.16
N ALA A 12 4.94 -4.58 -2.95
CA ALA A 12 4.72 -6.02 -2.72
C ALA A 12 3.90 -6.28 -1.44
N LEU A 13 4.15 -5.56 -0.36
CA LEU A 13 3.38 -5.66 0.89
C LEU A 13 1.91 -5.25 0.68
N VAL A 14 1.66 -4.21 -0.11
CA VAL A 14 0.28 -3.80 -0.44
C VAL A 14 -0.42 -4.90 -1.24
N CYS A 15 0.22 -5.48 -2.27
CA CYS A 15 -0.36 -6.60 -3.01
C CYS A 15 -0.66 -7.80 -2.12
N ALA A 16 0.25 -8.15 -1.20
CA ALA A 16 0.02 -9.24 -0.25
C ALA A 16 -1.16 -8.93 0.68
N ALA A 17 -1.25 -7.70 1.19
CA ALA A 17 -2.32 -7.25 2.06
C ALA A 17 -3.70 -7.34 1.40
N LEU A 18 -3.82 -7.06 0.10
CA LEU A 18 -5.08 -7.18 -0.64
C LEU A 18 -5.62 -8.61 -0.74
N THR A 19 -4.76 -9.62 -0.53
CA THR A 19 -5.16 -11.04 -0.52
C THR A 19 -5.25 -11.64 0.88
N ALA A 20 -4.80 -10.91 1.90
CA ALA A 20 -4.74 -11.41 3.26
C ALA A 20 -6.12 -11.34 3.94
N GLU A 21 -6.37 -12.27 4.86
CA GLU A 21 -7.56 -12.20 5.70
C GLU A 21 -7.42 -11.10 6.77
N GLY A 22 -8.48 -10.32 6.97
CA GLY A 22 -8.54 -9.26 7.97
C GLY A 22 -8.02 -7.90 7.45
N ARG A 23 -7.54 -7.06 8.38
CA ARG A 23 -7.06 -5.70 8.08
C ARG A 23 -5.56 -5.61 8.24
N THR A 24 -4.88 -5.10 7.22
CA THR A 24 -3.45 -4.81 7.26
C THR A 24 -3.20 -3.31 7.15
N GLU A 25 -2.26 -2.82 7.96
CA GLU A 25 -1.78 -1.44 7.88
C GLU A 25 -0.32 -1.45 7.42
N VAL A 26 -0.04 -0.71 6.33
CA VAL A 26 1.29 -0.58 5.73
C VAL A 26 1.85 0.82 6.03
N GLY A 27 2.93 0.86 6.81
CA GLY A 27 3.63 2.09 7.19
C GLY A 27 4.86 2.39 6.32
N ARG A 28 5.47 3.56 6.58
CA ARG A 28 6.61 4.11 5.82
C ARG A 28 6.32 4.27 4.31
N LEU A 29 5.15 4.82 3.99
CA LEU A 29 4.65 5.00 2.62
C LEU A 29 5.52 5.89 1.73
N HIS A 30 6.41 6.72 2.30
CA HIS A 30 7.37 7.53 1.54
C HIS A 30 8.28 6.72 0.60
N HIS A 31 8.43 5.41 0.84
CA HIS A 31 9.10 4.50 -0.09
C HIS A 31 8.26 4.21 -1.35
N ILE A 32 6.94 4.13 -1.23
CA ILE A 32 6.02 3.91 -2.35
C ILE A 32 5.83 5.21 -3.13
N ASP A 33 5.62 6.32 -2.41
CA ASP A 33 5.28 7.62 -3.00
C ASP A 33 6.36 8.16 -3.94
N ARG A 34 7.63 7.82 -3.71
CA ARG A 34 8.74 8.25 -4.57
C ARG A 34 8.78 7.58 -5.95
N GLY A 35 8.03 6.50 -6.15
CA GLY A 35 8.10 5.70 -7.39
C GLY A 35 6.75 5.35 -8.00
N TYR A 36 5.66 5.52 -7.26
CA TYR A 36 4.30 5.34 -7.76
C TYR A 36 3.49 6.61 -7.54
N ASP A 37 3.16 7.27 -8.64
CA ASP A 37 2.16 8.32 -8.68
C ASP A 37 0.76 7.74 -8.41
N ASP A 38 -0.03 8.38 -7.55
CA ASP A 38 -1.41 8.00 -7.18
C ASP A 38 -1.59 6.47 -6.96
N PHE A 39 -0.69 5.84 -6.20
CA PHE A 39 -0.68 4.38 -6.07
C PHE A 39 -2.00 3.83 -5.51
N VAL A 40 -2.50 4.45 -4.43
CA VAL A 40 -3.75 4.04 -3.76
C VAL A 40 -4.95 4.29 -4.68
N GLY A 41 -5.06 5.47 -5.31
CA GLY A 41 -6.17 5.78 -6.20
C GLY A 41 -6.20 4.91 -7.45
N LYS A 42 -5.04 4.52 -8.00
CA LYS A 42 -4.95 3.54 -9.10
C LYS A 42 -5.48 2.17 -8.70
N LEU A 43 -5.16 1.69 -7.50
CA LEU A 43 -5.67 0.41 -6.99
C LEU A 43 -7.17 0.45 -6.69
N GLN A 44 -7.66 1.54 -6.09
CA GLN A 44 -9.10 1.74 -5.86
C GLN A 44 -9.90 1.72 -7.17
N ARG A 45 -9.38 2.34 -8.24
CA ARG A 45 -9.99 2.29 -9.58
C ARG A 45 -10.05 0.89 -10.19
N LEU A 46 -9.22 -0.04 -9.71
CA LEU A 46 -9.28 -1.46 -10.07
C LEU A 46 -10.17 -2.28 -9.12
N GLY A 47 -10.81 -1.65 -8.13
CA GLY A 47 -11.71 -2.30 -7.17
C GLY A 47 -11.04 -2.77 -5.88
N ALA A 48 -9.81 -2.33 -5.59
CA ALA A 48 -9.15 -2.66 -4.33
C ALA A 48 -9.79 -1.94 -3.14
N ASP A 49 -10.08 -2.67 -2.06
CA ASP A 49 -10.48 -2.10 -0.77
C ASP A 49 -9.23 -1.65 0.01
N ILE A 50 -8.80 -0.42 -0.27
CA ILE A 50 -7.64 0.21 0.36
C ILE A 50 -7.91 1.70 0.49
N VAL A 51 -7.47 2.29 1.59
CA VAL A 51 -7.54 3.74 1.83
C VAL A 51 -6.21 4.25 2.37
N ARG A 52 -5.89 5.49 2.04
CA ARG A 52 -4.80 6.20 2.69
C ARG A 52 -5.36 6.90 3.92
N VAL A 53 -4.69 6.73 5.05
CA VAL A 53 -5.04 7.39 6.31
C VAL A 53 -3.86 8.28 6.73
N ASP A 54 -4.17 9.45 7.25
CA ASP A 54 -3.20 10.28 7.95
C ASP A 54 -2.97 9.66 9.35
N GLU A 55 -1.74 9.75 9.86
CA GLU A 55 -1.42 9.40 11.26
C GLU A 55 -2.00 10.42 12.24
#